data_AF-A0A3D5EZM6-F1
#
_entry.id   AF-A0A3D5EZM6-F1
#
_cell.length_a   1.000
_cell.length_b   1.000
_cell.length_c   1.000
_cell.angle_alpha   90.00
_cell.angle_beta   90.00
_cell.angle_gamma   90.00
#
_symmetry.space_group_name_H-M   'P 1'
#
loop_
_entity.id
_entity.type
_entity.pdbx_description
1 polymer ?
#
loop_
_entity_poly.entity_id
_entity_poly.type
_entity_poly.pdbx_seq_one_letter_code
_entity_poly.pdbx_strand_id
1 'polypeptide(L)'
;MKLVVCPLLLSLLLPAAAGAVSPEATVPVPQTLDEAQQQRRRAEAMREQAERDYKAEQDRCYSKFLVSDCLEQAKKRRTAAIIESRALDQPARDFELTARRHEVDEKEGQRRAEQSQREAEQLQSSERHRAEQAEKAAARERKLADKQRQAAEGRQKAAAEQARRQARLDERARDDAERAARKAAREGGKPAAGAGS
;
A
#
# COMPACT_ATOMS: atom_id res chain seq x y z
N MET A 1 -31.50 95.91 -43.97
CA MET A 1 -30.45 94.98 -43.53
C MET A 1 -31.14 93.74 -42.98
N LYS A 2 -30.83 92.56 -43.53
CA LYS A 2 -31.51 91.29 -43.22
C LYS A 2 -30.97 90.67 -41.92
N LEU A 3 -31.90 90.07 -41.19
CA LEU A 3 -31.77 89.32 -39.93
C LEU A 3 -30.66 88.27 -39.93
N VAL A 4 -30.07 87.99 -38.75
CA VAL A 4 -29.79 86.61 -38.32
C VAL A 4 -29.96 86.49 -36.80
N VAL A 5 -30.85 85.57 -36.43
CA VAL A 5 -31.11 84.99 -35.10
C VAL A 5 -30.13 83.84 -34.88
N CYS A 6 -29.59 83.62 -33.68
CA CYS A 6 -29.57 82.28 -33.06
C CYS A 6 -29.02 82.28 -31.62
N PRO A 7 -29.79 81.80 -30.63
CA PRO A 7 -29.36 81.53 -29.26
C PRO A 7 -28.84 80.09 -29.13
N LEU A 8 -27.91 79.81 -28.20
CA LEU A 8 -27.96 78.59 -27.38
C LEU A 8 -26.77 78.50 -26.41
N LEU A 9 -27.13 78.25 -25.15
CA LEU A 9 -26.30 77.73 -24.08
C LEU A 9 -25.64 76.41 -24.48
N LEU A 10 -24.34 76.26 -24.24
CA LEU A 10 -23.74 74.96 -23.92
C LEU A 10 -22.46 75.15 -23.08
N SER A 11 -22.62 74.98 -21.79
CA SER A 11 -21.56 74.62 -20.84
C SER A 11 -20.89 73.30 -21.28
N LEU A 12 -19.58 73.16 -21.12
CA LEU A 12 -18.95 72.11 -20.28
C LEU A 12 -17.41 72.07 -20.42
N LEU A 13 -16.79 72.19 -19.24
CA LEU A 13 -15.56 71.57 -18.74
C LEU A 13 -14.57 70.92 -19.73
N LEU A 14 -13.35 71.47 -19.70
CA LEU A 14 -12.10 70.90 -20.20
C LEU A 14 -11.59 69.81 -19.22
N PRO A 15 -11.43 68.52 -19.62
CA PRO A 15 -10.80 67.52 -18.77
C PRO A 15 -9.28 67.57 -18.90
N ALA A 16 -8.66 67.32 -17.74
CA ALA A 16 -7.24 67.27 -17.47
C ALA A 16 -6.45 66.31 -18.39
N ALA A 17 -5.18 66.66 -18.57
CA ALA A 17 -4.16 65.82 -19.17
C ALA A 17 -4.18 64.41 -18.55
N ALA A 18 -4.52 63.42 -19.38
CA ALA A 18 -4.31 62.02 -19.07
C ALA A 18 -2.80 61.75 -19.04
N GLY A 19 -2.25 61.63 -17.83
CA GLY A 19 -0.98 60.95 -17.64
C GLY A 19 -1.13 59.51 -18.12
N ALA A 20 -0.38 59.14 -19.15
CA ALA A 20 -0.26 57.78 -19.62
C ALA A 20 0.38 56.94 -18.49
N VAL A 21 -0.46 56.26 -17.71
CA VAL A 21 -0.05 55.14 -16.87
C VAL A 21 0.42 54.06 -17.85
N SER A 22 1.74 53.84 -17.93
CA SER A 22 2.26 52.64 -18.59
C SER A 22 1.64 51.43 -17.89
N PRO A 23 1.03 50.48 -18.62
CA PRO A 23 0.64 49.23 -18.01
C PRO A 23 1.94 48.58 -17.52
N GLU A 24 2.09 48.48 -16.21
CA GLU A 24 3.06 47.58 -15.60
C GLU A 24 2.76 46.21 -16.21
N ALA A 25 3.66 45.72 -17.07
CA ALA A 25 3.47 44.47 -17.77
C ALA A 25 3.38 43.36 -16.72
N THR A 26 2.17 43.00 -16.33
CA THR A 26 1.93 41.90 -15.42
C THR A 26 2.45 40.64 -16.09
N VAL A 27 3.52 40.10 -15.52
CA VAL A 27 4.11 38.85 -15.99
C VAL A 27 3.00 37.79 -15.98
N PRO A 28 2.73 37.13 -17.12
CA PRO A 28 1.66 36.14 -17.19
C PRO A 28 1.97 34.97 -16.24
N VAL A 29 0.96 34.55 -15.48
CA VAL A 29 1.01 33.34 -14.66
C VAL A 29 0.77 32.15 -15.60
N PRO A 30 1.62 31.10 -15.57
CA PRO A 30 1.45 29.94 -16.43
C PRO A 30 0.19 29.15 -16.07
N GLN A 31 -0.45 28.55 -17.07
CA GLN A 31 -1.65 27.72 -16.90
C GLN A 31 -1.35 26.22 -17.03
N THR A 32 -0.19 25.88 -17.59
CA THR A 32 0.27 24.50 -17.74
C THR A 32 1.69 24.31 -17.23
N LEU A 33 2.06 23.06 -16.93
CA LEU A 33 3.43 22.72 -16.52
C LEU A 33 4.45 22.98 -17.63
N ASP A 34 4.08 22.81 -18.90
CA ASP A 34 4.99 23.12 -20.01
C ASP A 34 5.23 24.63 -20.15
N GLU A 35 4.19 25.44 -20.00
CA GLU A 35 4.31 26.90 -19.98
C GLU A 35 5.19 27.37 -18.82
N ALA A 36 4.98 26.81 -17.61
CA ALA A 36 5.81 27.10 -16.46
C ALA A 36 7.29 26.76 -16.75
N GLN A 37 7.57 25.58 -17.29
CA GLN A 37 8.94 25.20 -17.66
C GLN A 37 9.54 26.11 -18.72
N GLN A 38 8.79 26.48 -19.76
CA GLN A 38 9.27 27.43 -20.77
C GLN A 38 9.59 28.79 -20.16
N GLN A 39 8.74 29.28 -19.25
CA GLN A 39 8.93 30.54 -18.56
C GLN A 39 10.20 30.52 -17.69
N ARG A 40 10.45 29.42 -16.98
CA ARG A 40 11.70 29.23 -16.21
C ARG A 40 12.93 29.19 -17.11
N ARG A 41 12.87 28.48 -18.25
CA ARG A 41 13.97 28.48 -19.24
C ARG A 41 14.27 29.88 -19.78
N ARG A 42 13.24 30.68 -20.05
CA ARG A 42 13.41 32.08 -20.49
C ARG A 42 14.05 32.93 -19.40
N ALA A 43 13.60 32.80 -18.14
CA ALA A 43 14.19 33.53 -17.02
C ALA A 43 15.67 33.14 -16.79
N GLU A 44 16.00 31.85 -16.91
CA GLU A 44 17.38 31.36 -16.84
C GLU A 44 18.24 31.97 -17.96
N ALA A 45 17.76 31.93 -19.21
CA ALA A 45 18.46 32.54 -20.33
C ALA A 45 18.68 34.06 -20.14
N MET A 46 17.71 34.78 -19.57
CA MET A 46 17.85 36.20 -19.23
C MET A 46 18.95 36.42 -18.18
N ARG A 47 19.01 35.58 -17.15
CA ARG A 47 20.06 35.66 -16.12
C ARG A 47 21.43 35.42 -16.73
N GLU A 48 21.59 34.36 -17.50
CA GLU A 48 22.86 34.04 -18.13
C GLU A 48 23.30 35.15 -19.09
N GLN A 49 22.37 35.72 -19.85
CA GLN A 49 22.64 36.84 -20.73
C GLN A 49 23.11 38.07 -19.93
N ALA A 50 22.43 38.41 -18.84
CA ALA A 50 22.82 39.50 -17.96
C ALA A 50 24.23 39.32 -17.37
N GLU A 51 24.61 38.08 -16.99
CA GLU A 51 25.97 37.79 -16.52
C GLU A 51 27.01 37.93 -17.63
N ARG A 52 26.70 37.44 -18.84
CA ARG A 52 27.59 37.60 -20.02
C ARG A 52 27.80 39.08 -20.35
N ASP A 53 26.73 39.85 -20.41
CA ASP A 53 26.76 41.27 -20.73
C ASP A 53 27.50 42.06 -19.65
N TYR A 54 27.25 41.75 -18.38
CA TYR A 54 27.99 42.37 -17.28
C TYR A 54 29.48 42.09 -17.36
N LYS A 55 29.88 40.85 -17.65
CA LYS A 55 31.31 40.49 -17.79
C LYS A 55 31.96 41.26 -18.94
N ALA A 56 31.30 41.31 -20.11
CA ALA A 56 31.79 42.04 -21.26
C ALA A 56 31.86 43.57 -21.00
N GLU A 57 30.87 44.13 -20.31
CA GLU A 57 30.87 45.54 -19.91
C GLU A 57 31.94 45.85 -18.86
N GLN A 58 32.16 44.93 -17.91
CA GLN A 58 33.20 45.06 -16.90
C GLN A 58 34.59 45.16 -17.55
N ASP A 59 34.90 44.30 -18.51
CA ASP A 59 36.16 44.34 -19.26
C ASP A 59 36.32 45.68 -20.01
N ARG A 60 35.24 46.18 -20.61
CA ARG A 60 35.22 47.51 -21.27
C ARG A 60 35.34 48.67 -20.28
N CYS A 61 34.85 48.52 -19.05
CA CYS A 61 34.96 49.57 -18.04
C CYS A 61 36.40 49.78 -17.58
N TYR A 62 37.21 48.72 -17.53
CA TYR A 62 38.63 48.82 -17.16
C TYR A 62 39.48 49.59 -18.17
N SER A 63 39.02 49.78 -19.41
CA SER A 63 39.70 50.60 -20.40
C SER A 63 39.26 52.08 -20.39
N LYS A 64 38.37 52.50 -19.46
CA LYS A 64 37.87 53.88 -19.37
C LYS A 64 38.57 54.67 -18.28
N PHE A 65 38.55 56.00 -18.39
CA PHE A 65 39.08 56.88 -17.34
C PHE A 65 38.24 56.85 -16.07
N LEU A 66 36.90 56.87 -16.21
CA LEU A 66 35.96 56.80 -15.08
C LEU A 66 35.51 55.35 -14.83
N VAL A 67 36.44 54.48 -14.43
CA VAL A 67 36.19 53.04 -14.21
C VAL A 67 35.08 52.83 -13.17
N SER A 68 35.12 53.53 -12.04
CA SER A 68 34.17 53.35 -10.94
C SER A 68 32.73 53.60 -11.36
N ASP A 69 32.45 54.73 -12.01
CA ASP A 69 31.09 55.06 -12.48
C ASP A 69 30.61 54.08 -13.54
N CYS A 70 31.51 53.63 -14.43
CA CYS A 70 31.19 52.63 -15.44
C CYS A 70 30.78 51.30 -14.79
N LEU A 71 31.54 50.83 -13.80
CA LEU A 71 31.24 49.59 -13.09
C LEU A 71 29.93 49.68 -12.32
N GLU A 72 29.63 50.80 -11.68
CA GLU A 72 28.36 50.99 -10.97
C GLU A 72 27.17 50.96 -11.92
N GLN A 73 27.28 51.56 -13.10
CA GLN A 73 26.23 51.48 -14.12
C GLN A 73 26.06 50.05 -14.65
N ALA A 74 27.15 49.33 -14.90
CA ALA A 74 27.11 47.93 -15.33
C ALA A 74 26.44 47.04 -14.27
N LYS A 75 26.76 47.22 -12.99
CA LYS A 75 26.10 46.52 -11.88
C LYS A 75 24.61 46.84 -11.80
N LYS A 76 24.22 48.10 -12.01
CA LYS A 76 22.80 48.51 -12.01
C LYS A 76 22.03 47.80 -13.13
N ARG A 77 22.58 47.76 -14.35
CA ARG A 77 21.98 47.03 -15.49
C ARG A 77 21.85 45.54 -15.22
N ARG A 78 22.92 44.90 -14.73
CA ARG A 78 22.89 43.50 -14.31
C ARG A 78 21.80 43.24 -13.28
N THR A 79 21.75 44.07 -12.24
CA THR A 79 20.78 43.90 -11.14
C THR A 79 19.34 44.05 -11.65
N ALA A 80 19.07 45.02 -12.52
CA ALA A 80 17.75 45.18 -13.15
C ALA A 80 17.34 43.92 -13.94
N ALA A 81 18.22 43.41 -14.81
CA ALA A 81 17.95 42.20 -15.58
C ALA A 81 17.74 40.95 -14.70
N ILE A 82 18.49 40.83 -13.59
CA ILE A 82 18.25 39.75 -12.62
C ILE A 82 16.90 39.90 -11.93
N ILE A 83 16.48 41.11 -11.57
CA ILE A 83 15.15 41.36 -10.98
C ILE A 83 14.04 40.98 -11.98
N GLU A 84 14.15 41.41 -13.23
CA GLU A 84 13.20 41.07 -14.29
C GLU A 84 13.11 39.55 -14.51
N SER A 85 14.25 38.86 -14.53
CA SER A 85 14.27 37.40 -14.66
C SER A 85 13.57 36.71 -13.48
N ARG A 86 13.69 37.23 -12.25
CA ARG A 86 13.02 36.69 -11.07
C ARG A 86 11.52 36.95 -11.09
N ALA A 87 11.10 38.12 -11.57
CA ALA A 87 9.70 38.43 -11.77
C ALA A 87 9.06 37.44 -12.77
N LEU A 88 9.83 36.96 -13.75
CA LEU A 88 9.41 35.91 -14.68
C LEU A 88 9.40 34.50 -14.06
N ASP A 89 10.47 34.12 -13.34
CA ASP A 89 10.65 32.76 -12.79
C ASP A 89 9.72 32.45 -11.61
N GLN A 90 9.46 33.42 -10.74
CA GLN A 90 8.72 33.21 -9.50
C GLN A 90 7.30 32.62 -9.70
N PRO A 91 6.42 33.20 -10.54
CA PRO A 91 5.08 32.63 -10.75
C PRO A 91 5.12 31.22 -11.36
N ALA A 92 6.13 30.91 -12.18
CA ALA A 92 6.29 29.58 -12.76
C ALA A 92 6.73 28.55 -11.70
N ARG A 93 7.63 28.92 -10.81
CA ARG A 93 8.02 28.07 -9.68
C ARG A 93 6.85 27.83 -8.73
N ASP A 94 6.07 28.85 -8.42
CA ASP A 94 4.92 28.74 -7.52
C ASP A 94 3.83 27.83 -8.13
N PHE A 95 3.63 27.89 -9.45
CA PHE A 95 2.76 26.97 -10.19
C PHE A 95 3.25 25.51 -10.10
N GLU A 96 4.52 25.25 -10.40
CA GLU A 96 5.12 23.91 -10.33
C GLU A 96 5.02 23.32 -8.92
N LEU A 97 5.28 24.13 -7.88
CA LEU A 97 5.18 23.72 -6.49
C LEU A 97 3.74 23.35 -6.11
N THR A 98 2.77 24.15 -6.55
CA THR A 98 1.35 23.90 -6.30
C THR A 98 0.89 22.61 -6.98
N ALA A 99 1.25 22.41 -8.25
CA ALA A 99 0.94 21.18 -8.99
C ALA A 99 1.55 19.95 -8.30
N ARG A 100 2.83 20.01 -7.91
CA ARG A 100 3.49 18.93 -7.17
C ARG A 100 2.81 18.65 -5.83
N ARG A 101 2.36 19.68 -5.12
CA ARG A 101 1.65 19.51 -3.85
C ARG A 101 0.32 18.78 -4.05
N HIS A 102 -0.45 19.16 -5.07
CA HIS A 102 -1.68 18.45 -5.42
C HIS A 102 -1.42 16.98 -5.73
N GLU A 103 -0.40 16.66 -6.55
CA GLU A 103 -0.06 15.26 -6.82
C GLU A 103 0.32 14.46 -5.56
N VAL A 104 1.04 15.09 -4.62
CA VAL A 104 1.43 14.43 -3.37
C VAL A 104 0.20 14.20 -2.49
N ASP A 105 -0.67 15.20 -2.36
CA ASP A 105 -1.90 15.11 -1.57
C ASP A 105 -2.85 14.04 -2.13
N GLU A 106 -2.98 13.93 -3.47
CA GLU A 106 -3.75 12.88 -4.13
C GLU A 106 -3.16 11.49 -3.86
N LYS A 107 -1.85 11.31 -4.02
CA LYS A 107 -1.16 10.05 -3.72
C LYS A 107 -1.26 9.68 -2.25
N GLU A 108 -1.24 10.65 -1.35
CA GLU A 108 -1.49 10.42 0.08
C GLU A 108 -2.92 10.00 0.35
N GLY A 109 -3.90 10.65 -0.27
CA GLY A 109 -5.31 10.25 -0.19
C GLY A 109 -5.50 8.80 -0.63
N GLN A 110 -4.92 8.42 -1.78
CA GLN A 110 -4.95 7.04 -2.29
C GLN A 110 -4.29 6.06 -1.32
N ARG A 111 -3.09 6.36 -0.82
CA ARG A 111 -2.39 5.50 0.15
C ARG A 111 -3.20 5.28 1.42
N ARG A 112 -3.82 6.34 1.97
CA ARG A 112 -4.67 6.23 3.17
C ARG A 112 -5.91 5.36 2.89
N ALA A 113 -6.53 5.53 1.73
CA ALA A 113 -7.68 4.71 1.32
C ALA A 113 -7.29 3.24 1.18
N GLU A 114 -6.18 2.94 0.50
CA GLU A 114 -5.68 1.57 0.34
C GLU A 114 -5.22 0.95 1.65
N GLN A 115 -4.64 1.73 2.56
CA GLN A 115 -4.14 1.22 3.84
C GLN A 115 -5.27 0.58 4.66
N SER A 116 -6.42 1.25 4.76
CA SER A 116 -7.57 0.69 5.50
C SER A 116 -8.10 -0.61 4.88
N GLN A 117 -8.10 -0.71 3.54
CA GLN A 117 -8.49 -1.93 2.84
C GLN A 117 -7.49 -3.07 3.08
N ARG A 118 -6.18 -2.78 3.01
CA ARG A 118 -5.11 -3.74 3.27
C ARG A 118 -5.16 -4.27 4.71
N GLU A 119 -5.41 -3.40 5.69
CA GLU A 119 -5.55 -3.80 7.09
C GLU A 119 -6.77 -4.71 7.31
N ALA A 120 -7.91 -4.37 6.70
CA ALA A 120 -9.12 -5.20 6.76
C ALA A 120 -8.93 -6.56 6.09
N GLU A 121 -8.28 -6.60 4.92
CA GLU A 121 -7.97 -7.84 4.20
C GLU A 121 -6.99 -8.72 4.98
N GLN A 122 -5.96 -8.13 5.59
CA GLN A 122 -5.02 -8.85 6.45
C GLN A 122 -5.71 -9.47 7.66
N LEU A 123 -6.59 -8.73 8.33
CA LEU A 123 -7.36 -9.25 9.47
C LEU A 123 -8.24 -10.41 9.02
N GLN A 124 -9.04 -10.23 7.97
CA GLN A 124 -9.92 -11.27 7.44
C GLN A 124 -9.14 -12.52 7.01
N SER A 125 -8.01 -12.35 6.32
CA SER A 125 -7.14 -13.45 5.92
C SER A 125 -6.60 -14.20 7.15
N SER A 126 -6.12 -13.47 8.16
CA SER A 126 -5.61 -14.07 9.41
C SER A 126 -6.68 -14.85 10.18
N GLU A 127 -7.92 -14.38 10.19
CA GLU A 127 -9.05 -15.06 10.82
C GLU A 127 -9.43 -16.33 10.06
N ARG A 128 -9.50 -16.26 8.73
CA ARG A 128 -9.73 -17.44 7.87
C ARG A 128 -8.65 -18.50 8.09
N HIS A 129 -7.39 -18.10 8.13
CA HIS A 129 -6.30 -19.02 8.40
C HIS A 129 -6.38 -19.64 9.80
N ARG A 130 -6.74 -18.86 10.84
CA ARG A 130 -6.98 -19.44 12.18
C ARG A 130 -8.13 -20.45 12.17
N ALA A 131 -9.24 -20.12 11.53
CA ALA A 131 -10.40 -21.01 11.44
C ALA A 131 -10.05 -22.32 10.72
N GLU A 132 -9.38 -22.22 9.57
CA GLU A 132 -8.94 -23.39 8.79
C GLU A 132 -8.00 -24.29 9.61
N GLN A 133 -7.06 -23.69 10.35
CA GLN A 133 -6.14 -24.45 11.20
C GLN A 133 -6.86 -25.12 12.38
N ALA A 134 -7.85 -24.45 12.98
CA ALA A 134 -8.68 -25.03 14.03
C ALA A 134 -9.53 -26.21 13.51
N GLU A 135 -10.14 -26.08 12.32
CA GLU A 135 -10.88 -27.17 11.69
C GLU A 135 -9.98 -28.37 11.38
N LYS A 136 -8.78 -28.12 10.83
CA LYS A 136 -7.79 -29.17 10.57
C LYS A 136 -7.37 -29.88 11.85
N ALA A 137 -7.17 -29.14 12.95
CA ALA A 137 -6.84 -29.73 14.25
C ALA A 137 -8.00 -30.59 14.79
N ALA A 138 -9.22 -30.06 14.80
CA ALA A 138 -10.41 -30.78 15.24
C ALA A 138 -10.67 -32.04 14.40
N ALA A 139 -10.47 -31.99 13.08
CA ALA A 139 -10.59 -33.14 12.20
C ALA A 139 -9.55 -34.24 12.53
N ARG A 140 -8.31 -33.85 12.85
CA ARG A 140 -7.27 -34.78 13.30
C ARG A 140 -7.63 -35.44 14.63
N GLU A 141 -8.11 -34.65 15.59
CA GLU A 141 -8.55 -35.16 16.90
C GLU A 141 -9.70 -36.15 16.77
N ARG A 142 -10.73 -35.83 15.97
CA ARG A 142 -11.84 -36.75 15.69
C ARG A 142 -11.34 -38.06 15.08
N LYS A 143 -10.43 -37.98 14.10
CA LYS A 143 -9.84 -39.16 13.46
C LYS A 143 -9.04 -40.01 14.44
N LEU A 144 -8.31 -39.39 15.38
CA LEU A 144 -7.59 -40.11 16.42
C LEU A 144 -8.55 -40.77 17.42
N ALA A 145 -9.59 -40.07 17.86
CA ALA A 145 -10.61 -40.60 18.76
C ALA A 145 -11.36 -41.79 18.13
N ASP A 146 -11.75 -41.69 16.85
CA ASP A 146 -12.40 -42.78 16.14
C ASP A 146 -11.49 -44.01 16.00
N LYS A 147 -10.20 -43.81 15.69
CA LYS A 147 -9.21 -44.92 15.67
C LYS A 147 -9.06 -45.57 17.04
N GLN A 148 -9.02 -44.78 18.12
CA GLN A 148 -8.93 -45.30 19.48
C GLN A 148 -10.18 -46.11 19.85
N ARG A 149 -11.38 -45.62 19.48
CA ARG A 149 -12.64 -46.34 19.67
C ARG A 149 -12.63 -47.67 18.93
N GLN A 150 -12.28 -47.67 17.64
CA GLN A 150 -12.18 -48.88 16.84
C GLN A 150 -11.15 -49.88 17.40
N ALA A 151 -10.00 -49.40 17.88
CA ALA A 151 -9.00 -50.26 18.52
C ALA A 151 -9.49 -50.83 19.86
N ALA A 152 -10.22 -50.06 20.67
CA ALA A 152 -10.83 -50.55 21.91
C ALA A 152 -11.90 -51.62 21.64
N GLU A 153 -12.80 -51.36 20.69
CA GLU A 153 -13.81 -52.33 20.25
C GLU A 153 -13.17 -53.62 19.70
N GLY A 154 -12.10 -53.49 18.89
CA GLY A 154 -11.35 -54.63 18.39
C GLY A 154 -10.73 -55.47 19.50
N ARG A 155 -10.12 -54.84 20.51
CA ARG A 155 -9.57 -55.53 21.68
C ARG A 155 -10.66 -56.23 22.49
N GLN A 156 -11.80 -55.60 22.70
CA GLN A 156 -12.94 -56.22 23.41
C GLN A 156 -13.47 -57.44 22.67
N LYS A 157 -13.64 -57.36 21.34
CA LYS A 157 -14.08 -58.50 20.52
C LYS A 157 -13.08 -59.65 20.57
N ALA A 158 -11.78 -59.36 20.45
CA ALA A 158 -10.73 -60.38 20.55
C ALA A 158 -10.71 -61.06 21.93
N ALA A 159 -10.81 -60.28 23.01
CA ALA A 159 -10.89 -60.81 24.38
C ALA A 159 -12.13 -61.70 24.57
N ALA A 160 -13.29 -61.29 24.05
CA ALA A 160 -14.52 -62.07 24.09
C ALA A 160 -14.41 -63.38 23.29
N GLU A 161 -13.77 -63.37 22.11
CA GLU A 161 -13.52 -64.60 21.34
C GLU A 161 -12.57 -65.54 22.08
N GLN A 162 -11.48 -65.01 22.63
CA GLN A 162 -10.51 -65.80 23.41
C GLN A 162 -11.17 -66.43 24.64
N ALA A 163 -12.00 -65.68 25.37
CA ALA A 163 -12.76 -66.20 26.51
C ALA A 163 -13.73 -67.32 26.09
N ARG A 164 -14.44 -67.16 24.96
CA ARG A 164 -15.32 -68.21 24.41
C ARG A 164 -14.53 -69.45 24.01
N ARG A 165 -13.35 -69.29 23.41
CA ARG A 165 -12.48 -70.40 23.03
C ARG A 165 -11.97 -71.15 24.27
N GLN A 166 -11.51 -70.43 25.28
CA GLN A 166 -11.05 -71.01 26.54
C GLN A 166 -12.18 -71.79 27.22
N ALA A 167 -13.38 -71.20 27.33
CA ALA A 167 -14.54 -71.87 27.92
C ALA A 167 -14.88 -73.20 27.22
N ARG A 168 -14.80 -73.25 25.87
CA ARG A 168 -15.00 -74.49 25.11
C ARG A 168 -13.91 -75.54 25.36
N LEU A 169 -12.66 -75.11 25.54
CA LEU A 169 -11.56 -76.03 25.88
C LEU A 169 -11.73 -76.57 27.30
N ASP A 170 -12.09 -75.71 28.25
CA ASP A 170 -12.34 -76.09 29.64
C ASP A 170 -13.53 -77.05 29.76
N GLU A 171 -14.62 -76.80 29.01
CA GLU A 171 -15.77 -77.71 28.92
C GLU A 171 -15.36 -79.08 28.37
N ARG A 172 -14.63 -79.11 27.24
CA ARG A 172 -14.12 -80.38 26.68
C ARG A 172 -13.22 -81.13 27.66
N ALA A 173 -12.34 -80.43 28.36
CA ALA A 173 -11.46 -81.03 29.36
C ALA A 173 -12.25 -81.63 30.54
N ARG A 174 -13.32 -80.95 30.99
CA ARG A 174 -14.24 -81.49 32.01
C ARG A 174 -14.96 -82.75 31.52
N ASP A 175 -15.49 -82.71 30.30
CA ASP A 175 -16.17 -83.86 29.70
C ASP A 175 -15.22 -85.05 29.51
N ASP A 176 -13.99 -84.81 29.07
CA ASP A 176 -12.95 -85.84 28.95
C ASP A 176 -12.58 -86.43 30.31
N ALA A 177 -12.42 -85.59 31.34
CA ALA A 177 -12.17 -86.05 32.71
C ALA A 177 -13.35 -86.88 33.25
N GLU A 178 -14.60 -86.47 32.98
CA GLU A 178 -15.78 -87.24 33.36
C GLU A 178 -15.85 -88.59 32.62
N ARG A 179 -15.61 -88.59 31.30
CA ARG A 179 -15.54 -89.83 30.49
C ARG A 179 -14.46 -90.77 31.02
N ALA A 180 -13.27 -90.25 31.32
CA ALA A 180 -12.17 -91.02 31.89
C ALA A 180 -12.54 -91.61 33.27
N ALA A 181 -13.15 -90.81 34.15
CA ALA A 181 -13.63 -91.27 35.45
C ALA A 181 -14.69 -92.37 35.33
N ARG A 182 -15.67 -92.20 34.42
CA ARG A 182 -16.69 -93.22 34.13
C ARG A 182 -16.09 -94.51 33.58
N LYS A 183 -15.08 -94.42 32.71
CA LYS A 183 -14.37 -95.59 32.17
C LYS A 183 -13.59 -96.32 33.28
N ALA A 184 -12.84 -95.60 34.10
CA ALA A 184 -12.11 -96.17 35.24
C ALA A 184 -13.05 -96.87 36.24
N ALA A 185 -14.22 -96.29 36.53
CA ALA A 185 -15.22 -96.92 37.39
C ALA A 185 -15.81 -98.20 36.78
N ARG A 186 -15.98 -98.27 35.45
CA ARG A 186 -16.45 -99.48 34.75
C ARG A 186 -15.40 -100.59 34.69
N GLU A 187 -14.13 -100.23 34.49
CA GLU A 187 -13.01 -101.19 34.44
C GLU A 187 -12.63 -101.71 35.83
N GLY A 188 -12.76 -100.90 36.89
CA GLY A 188 -12.62 -101.35 38.29
C GLY A 188 -13.76 -102.22 38.81
N GLY A 189 -14.88 -102.34 38.07
CA GLY A 189 -16.06 -103.12 38.43
C GLY A 189 -16.15 -104.52 37.78
N LYS A 190 -15.15 -104.94 37.00
CA LYS A 190 -15.15 -106.25 36.33
C LYS A 190 -14.31 -107.27 37.13
N PRO A 191 -14.92 -108.23 37.87
CA PRO A 191 -14.15 -109.29 38.50
C PRO A 191 -13.57 -110.21 37.42
N ALA A 192 -12.31 -110.61 37.61
CA ALA A 192 -11.63 -111.59 36.78
C ALA A 192 -12.34 -112.96 36.88
N ALA A 193 -13.05 -113.35 35.83
CA ALA A 193 -13.43 -114.74 35.61
C ALA A 193 -12.28 -115.44 34.88
N GLY A 194 -11.58 -116.34 35.57
CA GLY A 194 -10.57 -117.21 34.96
C GLY A 194 -9.46 -117.69 35.90
N ALA A 195 -9.80 -118.47 36.93
CA ALA A 195 -8.90 -119.45 37.53
C ALA A 195 -9.71 -120.60 38.15
N GLY A 196 -9.50 -121.82 37.63
CA GLY A 196 -9.69 -123.06 38.40
C GLY A 196 -10.78 -124.03 37.93
N SER A 197 -10.30 -125.09 37.26
CA SER A 197 -10.82 -126.48 37.19
C SER A 197 -12.07 -126.80 36.38
#